data_AF-A0A428U940-F1
#
_entry.id   AF-A0A428U940-F1
#
_cell.length_a   1.000
_cell.length_b   1.000
_cell.length_c   1.000
_cell.angle_alpha   90.00
_cell.angle_beta   90.00
_cell.angle_gamma   90.00
#
_symmetry.space_group_name_H-M   'P 1'
#
loop_
_entity.id
_entity.type
_entity.pdbx_description
1 polymer ?
#
loop_
_entity_poly.entity_id
_entity_poly.type
_entity_poly.pdbx_seq_one_letter_code
_entity_poly.pdbx_strand_id
1 'polypeptide(L)'
;MDIHGPLYTHYLSTGMKLLDTAFLKPSMLALNIIPRIKDLGLSSYVLGVSTPLFAKLADIHWKRYGDAAAALDALDEMKSVGLHPDEEVEKLVEEISSHLHSCTWGAQGPFVMAMMDSPPYDASLITRLERWERIIAKSRPRKPEPEPIEE
;
A
#
# COMPACT_ATOMS: atom_id res chain seq x y z
N MET A 1 -27.63 -21.30 -3.28
CA MET A 1 -26.21 -20.93 -3.26
C MET A 1 -26.20 -19.43 -3.40
N ASP A 2 -26.30 -18.72 -2.27
CA ASP A 2 -26.46 -17.27 -2.28
C ASP A 2 -25.14 -16.65 -2.73
N ILE A 3 -25.17 -16.07 -3.93
CA ILE A 3 -24.06 -15.31 -4.47
C ILE A 3 -24.01 -14.03 -3.62
N HIS A 4 -23.28 -14.08 -2.52
CA HIS A 4 -22.82 -12.87 -1.86
C HIS A 4 -21.90 -12.17 -2.88
N GLY A 5 -22.41 -11.13 -3.54
CA GLY A 5 -21.60 -10.30 -4.43
C GLY A 5 -20.41 -9.66 -3.70
N PRO A 6 -19.67 -8.71 -4.31
CA PRO A 6 -18.50 -8.06 -3.70
C PRO A 6 -18.80 -7.23 -2.43
N LEU A 7 -20.03 -7.34 -1.91
CA LEU A 7 -20.48 -6.77 -0.64
C LEU A 7 -19.53 -7.09 0.51
N TYR A 8 -19.02 -8.32 0.61
CA TYR A 8 -18.14 -8.70 1.71
C TYR A 8 -16.86 -7.85 1.73
N THR A 9 -16.10 -7.84 0.63
CA THR A 9 -14.93 -6.98 0.43
C THR A 9 -15.25 -5.51 0.62
N HIS A 10 -16.37 -5.04 0.06
CA HIS A 10 -16.79 -3.64 0.15
C HIS A 10 -17.05 -3.21 1.60
N TYR A 11 -17.73 -4.03 2.39
CA TYR A 11 -17.97 -3.77 3.81
C TYR A 11 -16.68 -3.78 4.61
N LEU A 12 -15.73 -4.67 4.30
CA LEU A 12 -14.41 -4.70 4.95
C LEU A 12 -13.62 -3.41 4.66
N SER A 13 -13.53 -3.00 3.39
CA SER A 13 -12.83 -1.77 2.99
C SER A 13 -13.47 -0.53 3.60
N THR A 14 -14.81 -0.47 3.60
CA THR A 14 -15.55 0.64 4.23
C THR A 14 -15.35 0.64 5.75
N GLY A 15 -15.43 -0.53 6.39
CA GLY A 15 -15.20 -0.69 7.82
C GLY A 15 -13.80 -0.24 8.22
N MET A 16 -12.76 -0.62 7.46
CA MET A 16 -11.39 -0.19 7.73
C MET A 16 -11.23 1.32 7.62
N LYS A 17 -11.80 1.92 6.58
CA LYS A 17 -11.80 3.38 6.41
C LYS A 17 -12.48 4.09 7.58
N LEU A 18 -13.65 3.61 8.00
CA LEU A 18 -14.37 4.18 9.15
C LEU A 18 -13.59 4.03 10.46
N LEU A 19 -12.97 2.88 10.71
CA LEU A 19 -12.13 2.68 11.89
C LEU A 19 -10.93 3.63 11.92
N ASP A 20 -10.39 3.98 10.76
CA ASP A 20 -9.27 4.91 10.64
C ASP A 20 -9.71 6.38 10.79
N THR A 21 -10.83 6.80 10.18
CA THR A 21 -11.18 8.23 10.05
C THR A 21 -12.36 8.70 10.89
N ALA A 22 -13.25 7.82 11.37
CA ALA A 22 -14.50 8.23 12.01
C ALA A 22 -14.37 8.54 13.51
N PHE A 23 -13.22 8.23 14.12
CA PHE A 23 -12.96 8.47 15.53
C PHE A 23 -12.06 9.71 15.72
N LEU A 24 -12.22 10.41 16.85
CA LEU A 24 -11.34 11.54 17.21
C LEU A 24 -9.87 11.13 17.26
N LYS A 25 -9.59 9.91 17.74
CA LYS A 25 -8.30 9.25 17.63
C LYS A 25 -8.49 8.00 16.74
N PRO A 26 -7.73 7.85 15.65
CA PRO A 26 -7.82 6.69 14.77
C PRO A 26 -7.71 5.37 15.53
N SER A 27 -8.60 4.42 15.22
CA SER A 27 -8.63 3.14 15.91
C SER A 27 -7.48 2.23 15.48
N MET A 28 -6.87 1.53 16.44
CA MET A 28 -5.90 0.46 16.17
C MET A 28 -6.55 -0.73 15.47
N LEU A 29 -7.89 -0.86 15.55
CA LEU A 29 -8.62 -1.97 14.96
C LEU A 29 -8.55 -1.98 13.43
N ALA A 30 -8.28 -0.84 12.79
CA ALA A 30 -8.08 -0.78 11.34
C ALA A 30 -6.91 -1.69 10.88
N LEU A 31 -5.81 -1.73 11.65
CA LEU A 31 -4.65 -2.58 11.37
C LEU A 31 -4.94 -4.08 11.55
N ASN A 32 -5.95 -4.42 12.36
CA ASN A 32 -6.30 -5.80 12.69
C ASN A 32 -7.29 -6.43 11.71
N ILE A 33 -7.82 -5.69 10.73
CA ILE A 33 -8.83 -6.23 9.81
C ILE A 33 -8.28 -7.40 9.00
N ILE A 34 -7.11 -7.26 8.36
CA ILE A 34 -6.53 -8.33 7.55
C ILE A 34 -6.18 -9.57 8.39
N PRO A 35 -5.47 -9.45 9.54
CA PRO A 35 -5.30 -10.57 10.46
C PRO A 35 -6.61 -11.24 10.85
N ARG A 36 -7.65 -10.45 11.13
CA ARG A 36 -8.96 -11.00 11.52
C ARG A 36 -9.65 -11.75 10.39
N ILE A 37 -9.54 -11.27 9.15
CA ILE A 37 -10.05 -11.98 7.97
C ILE A 37 -9.33 -13.33 7.81
N LYS A 38 -8.01 -13.39 8.05
CA LYS A 38 -7.23 -14.64 8.01
C LYS A 38 -7.68 -15.62 9.10
N ASP A 39 -7.91 -15.14 10.31
CA ASP A 39 -8.40 -15.97 11.43
C ASP A 39 -9.76 -16.63 11.13
N LEU A 40 -10.60 -15.99 10.32
CA LEU A 40 -11.90 -16.53 9.88
C LEU A 40 -11.77 -17.66 8.84
N GLY A 41 -10.56 -17.88 8.31
CA GLY A 41 -10.23 -18.97 7.39
C GLY A 41 -10.01 -18.52 5.94
N LEU A 42 -9.53 -19.46 5.13
CA LEU A 42 -9.07 -19.19 3.77
C LEU A 42 -10.17 -18.62 2.87
N SER A 43 -11.41 -19.12 2.97
CA SER A 43 -12.54 -18.65 2.17
C SER A 43 -12.84 -17.18 2.43
N SER A 44 -12.78 -16.77 3.71
CA SER A 44 -12.93 -15.38 4.14
C SER A 44 -11.79 -14.53 3.61
N TYR A 45 -10.56 -15.03 3.66
CA TYR A 45 -9.40 -14.32 3.13
C TYR A 45 -9.49 -14.09 1.62
N VAL A 46 -9.68 -15.13 0.82
CA VAL A 46 -9.74 -15.03 -0.65
C VAL A 46 -10.87 -14.12 -1.13
N LEU A 47 -12.04 -14.17 -0.48
CA LEU A 47 -13.19 -13.34 -0.85
C LEU A 47 -13.11 -11.92 -0.26
N GLY A 48 -12.40 -11.74 0.87
CA GLY A 48 -12.42 -10.50 1.64
C GLY A 48 -11.32 -9.51 1.26
N VAL A 49 -10.18 -10.00 0.79
CA VAL A 49 -9.05 -9.11 0.45
C VAL A 49 -9.20 -8.48 -0.93
N SER A 50 -8.68 -7.26 -1.07
CA SER A 50 -8.66 -6.53 -2.33
C SER A 50 -7.52 -5.52 -2.35
N THR A 51 -7.14 -5.04 -3.54
CA THR A 51 -6.10 -4.01 -3.70
C THR A 51 -6.38 -2.77 -2.85
N PRO A 52 -7.59 -2.17 -2.83
CA PRO A 52 -7.85 -0.98 -2.02
C PRO A 52 -7.73 -1.24 -0.52
N LEU A 53 -8.06 -2.47 -0.07
CA LEU A 53 -7.92 -2.85 1.33
C LEU A 53 -6.44 -2.89 1.73
N PHE A 54 -5.57 -3.47 0.91
CA PHE A 54 -4.12 -3.49 1.18
C PHE A 54 -3.49 -2.10 1.03
N ALA A 55 -3.87 -1.34 -0.01
CA ALA A 55 -3.41 0.03 -0.22
C ALA A 55 -3.70 0.90 1.01
N LYS A 56 -4.92 0.81 1.55
CA LYS A 56 -5.28 1.56 2.75
C LYS A 56 -4.56 1.08 4.01
N LEU A 57 -4.23 -0.21 4.13
CA LEU A 57 -3.44 -0.71 5.26
C LEU A 57 -2.01 -0.14 5.19
N ALA A 58 -1.40 -0.19 4.01
CA ALA A 58 -0.08 0.37 3.77
C ALA A 58 -0.05 1.90 4.00
N ASP A 59 -1.08 2.61 3.55
CA ASP A 59 -1.28 4.05 3.80
C ASP A 59 -1.34 4.38 5.29
N ILE A 60 -2.04 3.56 6.10
CA ILE A 60 -2.09 3.71 7.55
C ILE A 60 -0.69 3.52 8.16
N HIS A 61 0.05 2.47 7.78
CA HIS A 61 1.41 2.25 8.28
C HIS A 61 2.34 3.41 7.97
N TRP A 62 2.28 3.91 6.74
CA TRP A 62 3.11 5.02 6.30
C TRP A 62 2.70 6.34 6.96
N LYS A 63 1.46 6.81 6.77
CA LYS A 63 1.06 8.16 7.18
C LYS A 63 0.95 8.34 8.68
N ARG A 64 0.60 7.29 9.43
CA ARG A 64 0.41 7.41 10.89
C ARG A 64 1.66 7.04 11.68
N TYR A 65 2.47 6.11 11.19
CA TYR A 65 3.62 5.59 11.95
C TYR A 65 4.96 5.90 11.30
N GLY A 66 4.97 6.44 10.06
CA GLY A 66 6.19 6.62 9.29
C GLY A 66 6.84 5.29 8.90
N ASP A 67 6.12 4.17 9.03
CA ASP A 67 6.70 2.84 8.90
C ASP A 67 6.62 2.36 7.45
N ALA A 68 7.64 2.73 6.68
CA ALA A 68 7.78 2.30 5.29
C ALA A 68 7.96 0.79 5.16
N ALA A 69 8.60 0.13 6.14
CA ALA A 69 8.83 -1.31 6.09
C ALA A 69 7.51 -2.07 6.21
N ALA A 70 6.69 -1.73 7.22
CA ALA A 70 5.38 -2.35 7.38
C ALA A 70 4.41 -2.01 6.24
N ALA A 71 4.51 -0.81 5.66
CA ALA A 71 3.74 -0.45 4.47
C ALA A 71 4.11 -1.36 3.28
N LEU A 72 5.40 -1.57 3.03
CA LEU A 72 5.87 -2.46 1.97
C LEU A 72 5.56 -3.93 2.28
N ASP A 73 5.55 -4.36 3.55
CA ASP A 73 5.15 -5.71 3.94
C ASP A 73 3.68 -5.98 3.57
N ALA A 74 2.79 -5.01 3.79
CA ALA A 74 1.39 -5.10 3.38
C ALA A 74 1.23 -5.21 1.85
N LEU A 75 2.02 -4.45 1.08
CA LEU A 75 2.02 -4.54 -0.38
C LEU A 75 2.61 -5.89 -0.87
N ASP A 76 3.69 -6.37 -0.24
CA ASP A 76 4.28 -7.67 -0.55
C ASP A 76 3.29 -8.82 -0.29
N GLU A 77 2.51 -8.72 0.79
CA GLU A 77 1.39 -9.64 1.05
C GLU A 77 0.33 -9.55 -0.06
N MET A 78 -0.11 -8.34 -0.43
CA MET A 78 -1.07 -8.12 -1.52
C MET A 78 -0.62 -8.84 -2.81
N LYS A 79 0.65 -8.68 -3.17
CA LYS A 79 1.24 -9.35 -4.34
C LYS A 79 1.23 -10.86 -4.20
N SER A 80 1.50 -11.40 -3.01
CA SER A 80 1.52 -12.85 -2.78
C SER A 80 0.17 -13.52 -3.04
N VAL A 81 -0.94 -12.77 -2.88
CA VAL A 81 -2.30 -13.23 -3.16
C VAL A 81 -2.69 -13.04 -4.64
N GLY A 82 -1.81 -12.45 -5.46
CA GLY A 82 -2.04 -12.22 -6.89
C GLY A 82 -2.87 -10.96 -7.20
N LEU A 83 -3.01 -10.06 -6.22
CA LEU A 83 -3.63 -8.76 -6.44
C LEU A 83 -2.65 -7.80 -7.15
N HIS A 84 -3.19 -6.97 -8.03
CA HIS A 84 -2.42 -6.04 -8.84
C HIS A 84 -2.49 -4.63 -8.25
N PRO A 85 -1.40 -3.84 -8.33
CA PRO A 85 -1.41 -2.46 -7.86
C PRO A 85 -2.36 -1.60 -8.71
N ASP A 86 -3.02 -0.67 -8.05
CA ASP A 86 -3.86 0.37 -8.65
C ASP A 86 -3.22 1.76 -8.46
N GLU A 87 -3.95 2.80 -8.84
CA GLU A 87 -3.50 4.19 -8.71
C GLU A 87 -3.24 4.60 -7.25
N GLU A 88 -3.94 4.01 -6.27
CA GLU A 88 -3.70 4.30 -4.85
C GLU A 88 -2.36 3.72 -4.38
N VAL A 89 -2.06 2.47 -4.76
CA VAL A 89 -0.77 1.84 -4.48
C VAL A 89 0.37 2.59 -5.16
N GLU A 90 0.16 2.99 -6.41
CA GLU A 90 1.14 3.77 -7.18
C GLU A 90 1.50 5.09 -6.48
N LYS A 91 0.49 5.89 -6.12
CA LYS A 91 0.71 7.15 -5.40
C LYS A 91 1.44 6.94 -4.07
N LEU A 92 1.08 5.88 -3.33
CA LEU A 92 1.71 5.58 -2.05
C LEU A 92 3.20 5.23 -2.22
N VAL A 93 3.54 4.39 -3.21
CA VAL A 93 4.93 4.00 -3.48
C VAL A 93 5.75 5.21 -3.93
N GLU A 94 5.20 6.06 -4.80
CA GLU A 94 5.84 7.31 -5.23
C GLU A 94 6.06 8.27 -4.05
N GLU A 95 5.08 8.40 -3.15
CA GLU A 95 5.17 9.24 -1.94
C GLU A 95 6.29 8.74 -1.01
N ILE A 96 6.35 7.44 -0.73
CA ILE A 96 7.40 6.82 0.09
C ILE A 96 8.77 7.03 -0.56
N SER A 97 8.89 6.78 -1.86
CA SER A 97 10.14 6.92 -2.61
C SER A 97 10.67 8.34 -2.60
N SER A 98 9.82 9.32 -2.89
CA SER A 98 10.17 10.74 -2.85
C SER A 98 10.63 11.18 -1.46
N HIS A 99 9.92 10.75 -0.40
CA HIS A 99 10.27 11.11 0.97
C HIS A 99 11.63 10.51 1.37
N LEU A 100 11.83 9.20 1.16
CA LEU A 100 13.10 8.55 1.50
C LEU A 100 14.27 9.09 0.68
N HIS A 101 14.05 9.39 -0.59
CA HIS A 101 15.05 10.08 -1.41
C HIS A 101 15.42 11.43 -0.79
N SER A 102 14.46 12.27 -0.40
CA SER A 102 14.77 13.54 0.25
C SER A 102 15.62 13.39 1.54
N CYS A 103 15.39 12.32 2.30
CA CYS A 103 16.17 12.00 3.51
C CYS A 103 17.61 11.58 3.18
N THR A 104 17.81 10.72 2.18
CA THR A 104 19.16 10.26 1.77
C THR A 104 20.01 11.39 1.20
N TRP A 105 19.41 12.38 0.53
CA TRP A 105 20.15 13.52 -0.04
C TRP A 105 20.42 14.63 0.98
N GLY A 106 20.10 14.40 2.26
CA GLY A 106 20.40 15.33 3.34
C GLY A 106 19.49 16.53 3.43
N ALA A 107 18.35 16.55 2.73
CA ALA A 107 17.39 17.64 2.83
C ALA A 107 16.83 17.80 4.26
N GLN A 108 16.81 16.70 5.03
CA GLN A 108 16.39 16.66 6.44
C GLN A 108 17.57 16.76 7.43
N GLY A 109 18.77 17.05 6.93
CA GLY A 109 19.99 17.23 7.71
C GLY A 109 20.85 15.96 7.88
N PRO A 110 22.08 16.12 8.41
CA PRO A 110 23.09 15.04 8.43
C PRO A 110 22.73 13.86 9.33
N PHE A 111 21.97 14.10 10.42
CA PHE A 111 21.54 13.03 11.33
C PHE A 111 20.57 12.06 10.67
N VAL A 112 19.57 12.59 9.95
CA VAL A 112 18.59 11.77 9.23
C VAL A 112 19.25 10.99 8.11
N MET A 113 20.19 11.61 7.39
CA MET A 113 21.00 10.94 6.37
C MET A 113 21.76 9.74 6.96
N ALA A 114 22.42 9.90 8.11
CA ALA A 114 23.11 8.79 8.76
C ALA A 114 22.17 7.67 9.25
N MET A 115 20.93 8.01 9.62
CA MET A 115 19.93 6.99 9.97
C MET A 115 19.46 6.16 8.77
N MET A 116 19.52 6.69 7.54
CA MET A 116 19.15 5.95 6.33
C MET A 116 20.08 4.76 6.05
N ASP A 117 21.29 4.74 6.62
CA ASP A 117 22.21 3.61 6.51
C ASP A 117 21.92 2.51 7.57
N SER A 118 20.89 2.71 8.42
CA SER A 118 20.53 1.80 9.50
C SER A 118 19.13 1.20 9.32
N PRO A 119 18.87 -0.03 9.81
CA PRO A 119 17.53 -0.62 9.80
C PRO A 119 16.51 0.26 10.56
N PRO A 120 15.26 0.37 10.08
CA PRO A 120 14.66 -0.37 8.96
C PRO A 120 14.82 0.30 7.57
N TYR A 121 15.55 1.41 7.46
CA TYR A 121 15.63 2.23 6.24
C TYR A 121 16.85 1.94 5.35
N ASP A 122 17.55 0.85 5.63
CA ASP A 122 18.75 0.43 4.94
C ASP A 122 18.53 0.13 3.44
N ALA A 123 19.62 -0.23 2.75
CA ALA A 123 19.61 -0.56 1.32
C ALA A 123 18.59 -1.65 0.94
N SER A 124 18.18 -2.51 1.88
CA SER A 124 17.19 -3.55 1.61
C SER A 124 15.82 -2.94 1.34
N LEU A 125 15.42 -1.90 2.09
CA LEU A 125 14.16 -1.21 1.92
C LEU A 125 14.14 -0.43 0.60
N ILE A 126 15.23 0.25 0.25
CA ILE A 126 15.38 0.93 -1.04
C ILE A 126 15.22 -0.06 -2.20
N THR A 127 15.89 -1.20 -2.14
CA THR A 127 15.80 -2.25 -3.16
C THR A 127 14.37 -2.82 -3.29
N ARG A 128 13.64 -2.93 -2.17
CA ARG A 128 12.23 -3.33 -2.16
C ARG A 128 11.34 -2.29 -2.83
N LEU A 129 11.60 -1.01 -2.59
CA LEU A 129 10.85 0.09 -3.18
C LEU A 129 11.03 0.17 -4.70
N GLU A 130 12.28 0.10 -5.19
CA GLU A 130 12.59 0.04 -6.63
C GLU A 130 11.95 -1.17 -7.33
N ARG A 131 11.75 -2.28 -6.59
CA ARG A 131 11.02 -3.44 -7.11
C ARG A 131 9.55 -3.11 -7.31
N TRP A 132 8.93 -2.40 -6.37
CA TRP A 132 7.54 -1.96 -6.46
C TRP A 132 7.33 -0.96 -7.59
N GLU A 133 8.21 0.04 -7.74
CA GLU A 133 8.18 0.96 -8.88
C GLU A 133 8.22 0.22 -10.22
N ARG A 134 9.09 -0.79 -10.36
CA ARG A 134 9.15 -1.64 -11.56
C ARG A 134 7.88 -2.48 -11.78
N ILE A 135 7.22 -2.95 -10.71
CA ILE A 135 5.97 -3.70 -10.83
C ILE A 135 4.85 -2.77 -11.32
N ILE A 136 4.74 -1.58 -10.74
CA ILE A 136 3.76 -0.56 -11.12
C ILE A 136 3.97 -0.12 -12.57
N ALA A 137 5.21 0.14 -12.98
CA ALA A 137 5.54 0.51 -14.36
C ALA A 137 5.10 -0.56 -15.38
N LYS A 138 5.10 -1.85 -14.99
CA LYS A 138 4.63 -2.95 -15.84
C LYS A 138 3.11 -3.11 -15.86
N SER A 139 2.41 -2.71 -14.79
CA SER A 139 0.95 -2.83 -14.70
C SER A 139 0.20 -1.67 -15.34
N ARG A 140 0.88 -0.54 -15.62
CA ARG A 140 0.27 0.59 -16.33
C ARG A 140 -0.28 0.13 -17.70
N PRO A 141 -1.56 0.37 -18.02
CA PRO A 141 -2.07 0.15 -19.36
C PRO A 141 -1.34 1.09 -20.34
N ARG A 142 -0.98 0.57 -21.53
CA ARG A 142 -0.48 1.41 -22.63
C ARG A 142 -1.53 2.50 -22.89
N LYS A 143 -1.15 3.77 -22.71
CA LYS A 143 -1.98 4.91 -23.11
C LYS A 143 -2.23 4.77 -24.63
N PRO A 144 -3.48 4.88 -25.12
CA PRO A 144 -3.72 4.92 -26.56
C PRO A 144 -2.92 6.10 -27.15
N GLU A 145 -2.19 5.85 -28.24
CA GLU A 145 -1.48 6.89 -28.99
C GLU A 145 -2.52 7.96 -29.42
N PRO A 146 -2.20 9.25 -29.33
CA PRO A 146 -3.11 10.29 -29.79
C PRO A 146 -3.37 10.07 -31.28
N GLU A 147 -4.65 9.97 -31.67
CA GLU A 147 -5.05 9.87 -33.07
C GLU A 147 -4.46 11.04 -33.85
N PRO A 148 -3.87 10.80 -35.04
CA PRO A 148 -3.32 11.86 -35.85
C PRO A 148 -4.44 12.85 -36.20
N ILE A 149 -4.19 14.12 -35.91
CA ILE A 149 -5.05 15.22 -36.34
C ILE A 149 -4.96 15.26 -37.86
N GLU A 150 -5.99 14.79 -38.56
CA GLU A 150 -6.14 15.01 -40.00
C GLU A 150 -6.32 16.53 -40.23
N GLU A 151 -5.35 17.14 -40.91
CA GLU A 151 -5.38 18.55 -41.37
C GLU A 151 -6.37 18.78 -42.51
#